data_AF-A0A975SZV7-F1
#
_entry.id   AF-A0A975SZV7-F1
#
_cell.length_a   1.000
_cell.length_b   1.000
_cell.length_c   1.000
_cell.angle_alpha   90.00
_cell.angle_beta   90.00
_cell.angle_gamma   90.00
#
_symmetry.space_group_name_H-M   'P 1'
#
loop_
_entity.id
_entity.type
_entity.pdbx_description
1 polymer ?
#
loop_
_entity_poly.entity_id
_entity_poly.type
_entity_poly.pdbx_seq_one_letter_code
_entity_poly.pdbx_strand_id
1 'polypeptide(L)'
;MEWLIGALLAAGAGTGGLLGLRQHLVRRRGRRADDEELLAAQAMADEDTTLLGEQLQRVEAPVGAMDPATRLAYQSALDAYESAKRAVPRLRSADAVSTVVDTLSTGRYALACVEARLAGRPVPELRVPCFFNPQHGPSVRDVVWTSAVRGTRTVPACAQDAARVARGESPPVRQIRVGSTLAPYWEAGVAYLPYGENYFNAAVLESGHHQHGTDSGGIGYGGL
;
A
#
# COMPACT_ATOMS: atom_id res chain seq x y z
N MET A 1 46.24 28.19 -39.21
CA MET A 1 45.33 28.41 -38.07
C MET A 1 43.94 27.81 -38.29
N GLU A 2 43.48 27.60 -39.53
CA GLU A 2 42.12 27.09 -39.82
C GLU A 2 41.86 25.62 -39.40
N TRP A 3 42.88 24.76 -39.49
CA TRP A 3 42.77 23.33 -39.11
C TRP A 3 42.54 23.12 -37.61
N LEU A 4 42.99 24.04 -36.76
CA LEU A 4 42.78 23.98 -35.30
C LEU A 4 41.32 24.26 -34.91
N ILE A 5 40.66 25.18 -35.63
CA ILE A 5 39.25 25.51 -35.41
C ILE A 5 38.36 24.36 -35.88
N GLY A 6 38.67 23.75 -37.03
CA GLY A 6 37.98 22.55 -37.52
C GLY A 6 38.10 21.35 -36.57
N ALA A 7 39.29 21.13 -36.00
CA ALA A 7 39.53 20.07 -35.03
C ALA A 7 38.78 20.28 -33.70
N LEU A 8 38.73 21.53 -33.19
CA LEU A 8 37.98 21.87 -31.98
C LEU A 8 36.46 21.75 -32.16
N LEU A 9 35.92 22.14 -33.32
CA LEU A 9 34.50 21.97 -33.64
C LEU A 9 34.10 20.50 -33.80
N ALA A 10 34.95 19.68 -34.45
CA ALA A 10 34.74 18.25 -34.56
C ALA A 10 34.79 17.53 -33.20
N ALA A 11 35.72 17.94 -32.31
CA ALA A 11 35.82 17.41 -30.95
C ALA A 11 34.62 17.84 -30.07
N GLY A 12 34.15 19.08 -30.19
CA GLY A 12 32.95 19.58 -29.49
C GLY A 12 31.67 18.86 -29.93
N ALA A 13 31.50 18.62 -31.23
CA ALA A 13 30.37 17.88 -31.79
C ALA A 13 30.37 16.40 -31.37
N GLY A 14 31.55 15.74 -31.37
CA GLY A 14 31.69 14.36 -30.91
C GLY A 14 31.36 14.18 -29.42
N THR A 15 31.81 15.11 -28.58
CA THR A 15 31.58 15.05 -27.13
C THR A 15 30.11 15.35 -26.77
N GLY A 16 29.48 16.34 -27.42
CA GLY A 16 28.06 16.65 -27.26
C GLY A 16 27.14 15.52 -27.74
N GLY A 17 27.48 14.88 -28.86
CA GLY A 17 26.76 13.71 -29.38
C GLY A 17 26.81 12.50 -28.43
N LEU A 18 27.98 12.22 -27.85
CA LEU A 18 28.16 11.13 -26.88
C LEU A 18 27.39 11.37 -25.57
N LEU A 19 27.41 12.60 -25.04
CA LEU A 19 26.64 12.97 -23.86
C LEU A 19 25.13 12.90 -24.11
N GLY A 20 24.67 13.39 -25.27
CA GLY A 20 23.27 13.30 -25.69
C GLY A 20 22.78 11.86 -25.85
N LEU A 21 23.57 11.00 -26.50
CA LEU A 21 23.27 9.57 -26.62
C LEU A 21 23.23 8.88 -25.25
N ARG A 22 24.20 9.15 -24.37
CA ARG A 22 24.22 8.62 -23.00
C ARG A 22 22.98 9.04 -22.23
N GLN A 23 22.61 10.32 -22.27
CA GLN A 23 21.41 10.82 -21.59
C GLN A 23 20.13 10.21 -22.18
N HIS A 24 20.06 10.05 -23.50
CA HIS A 24 18.93 9.40 -24.16
C HIS A 24 18.80 7.93 -23.74
N LEU A 25 19.90 7.18 -23.68
CA LEU A 25 19.93 5.79 -23.23
C LEU A 25 19.55 5.66 -21.75
N VAL A 26 20.05 6.55 -20.88
CA VAL A 26 19.67 6.59 -19.47
C VAL A 26 18.17 6.86 -19.31
N ARG A 27 17.61 7.85 -20.03
CA ARG A 27 16.17 8.14 -20.02
C ARG A 27 15.33 6.97 -20.55
N ARG A 28 15.79 6.30 -21.61
CA ARG A 28 15.13 5.08 -22.14
C ARG A 28 15.16 3.93 -21.15
N ARG A 29 16.28 3.74 -20.42
CA ARG A 29 16.38 2.72 -19.37
C ARG A 29 15.46 3.03 -18.19
N GLY A 30 15.41 4.29 -17.76
CA GLY A 30 14.48 4.73 -16.71
C GLY A 30 13.03 4.44 -17.08
N ARG A 31 12.58 4.85 -18.27
CA ARG A 31 11.22 4.56 -18.75
C ARG A 31 10.87 3.07 -18.77
N ARG A 32 11.81 2.22 -19.19
CA ARG A 32 11.57 0.76 -19.18
C ARG A 32 11.44 0.20 -17.77
N ALA A 33 12.26 0.67 -16.83
CA ALA A 33 12.14 0.30 -15.43
C ALA A 33 10.78 0.76 -14.87
N ASP A 34 10.38 1.99 -15.15
CA ASP A 34 9.07 2.52 -14.75
C ASP A 34 7.90 1.68 -15.33
N ASP A 35 8.00 1.28 -16.59
CA ASP A 35 7.01 0.42 -17.25
C ASP A 35 6.95 -0.98 -16.62
N GLU A 36 8.11 -1.59 -16.30
CA GLU A 36 8.20 -2.89 -15.62
C GLU A 36 7.59 -2.85 -14.22
N GLU A 37 7.90 -1.81 -13.44
CA GLU A 37 7.32 -1.58 -12.12
C GLU A 37 5.80 -1.38 -12.20
N LEU A 38 5.31 -0.61 -13.17
CA LEU A 38 3.88 -0.42 -13.37
C LEU A 38 3.16 -1.71 -13.74
N LEU A 39 3.74 -2.54 -14.63
CA LEU A 39 3.16 -3.83 -15.00
C LEU A 39 3.06 -4.77 -13.81
N ALA A 40 4.10 -4.82 -12.98
CA ALA A 40 4.12 -5.68 -11.81
C ALA A 40 3.20 -5.12 -10.69
N ALA A 41 3.03 -3.80 -10.57
CA ALA A 41 2.02 -3.20 -9.69
C ALA A 41 0.59 -3.51 -10.17
N GLN A 42 0.35 -3.47 -11.48
CA GLN A 42 -0.93 -3.86 -12.08
C GLN A 42 -1.24 -5.34 -11.80
N ALA A 43 -0.26 -6.24 -11.96
CA ALA A 43 -0.43 -7.65 -11.66
C ALA A 43 -0.77 -7.91 -10.18
N MET A 44 -0.12 -7.19 -9.26
CA MET A 44 -0.45 -7.28 -7.83
C MET A 44 -1.87 -6.78 -7.55
N ALA A 45 -2.25 -5.64 -8.13
CA ALA A 45 -3.58 -5.08 -7.94
C ALA A 45 -4.68 -5.99 -8.52
N ASP A 46 -4.38 -6.72 -9.61
CA ASP A 46 -5.26 -7.72 -10.20
C ASP A 46 -5.44 -8.96 -9.29
N GLU A 47 -4.34 -9.47 -8.74
CA GLU A 47 -4.36 -10.52 -7.72
C GLU A 47 -5.18 -10.10 -6.49
N ASP A 48 -4.99 -8.88 -6.02
CA ASP A 48 -5.70 -8.32 -4.88
C ASP A 48 -7.18 -8.13 -5.12
N THR A 49 -7.55 -7.70 -6.33
CA THR A 49 -8.94 -7.55 -6.76
C THR A 49 -9.60 -8.92 -6.84
N THR A 50 -8.90 -9.92 -7.39
CA THR A 50 -9.36 -11.30 -7.44
C THR A 50 -9.60 -11.84 -6.03
N LEU A 51 -8.62 -11.68 -5.14
CA LEU A 51 -8.75 -12.14 -3.76
C LEU A 51 -9.90 -11.45 -3.02
N LEU A 52 -10.10 -10.14 -3.20
CA LEU A 52 -11.25 -9.44 -2.61
C LEU A 52 -12.58 -10.00 -3.13
N GLY A 53 -12.65 -10.27 -4.44
CA GLY A 53 -13.81 -10.95 -5.05
C GLY A 53 -14.09 -12.32 -4.46
N GLU A 54 -13.06 -13.14 -4.22
CA GLU A 54 -13.19 -14.43 -3.55
C GLU A 54 -13.62 -14.27 -2.09
N GLN A 55 -13.05 -13.30 -1.36
CA GLN A 55 -13.43 -13.03 0.03
C GLN A 55 -14.91 -12.61 0.13
N LEU A 56 -15.39 -11.77 -0.80
CA LEU A 56 -16.80 -11.41 -0.91
C LEU A 56 -17.71 -12.62 -1.16
N GLN A 57 -17.28 -13.57 -2.01
CA GLN A 57 -18.05 -14.80 -2.27
C GLN A 57 -18.15 -15.72 -1.05
N ARG A 58 -17.21 -15.64 -0.10
CA ARG A 58 -17.24 -16.43 1.15
C ARG A 58 -18.17 -15.87 2.22
N VAL A 59 -18.82 -14.73 1.99
CA VAL A 59 -19.79 -14.17 2.96
C VAL A 59 -21.03 -15.06 3.00
N GLU A 60 -21.08 -15.94 4.00
CA GLU A 60 -22.18 -16.87 4.25
C GLU A 60 -23.36 -16.19 4.95
N ALA A 61 -24.00 -15.23 4.27
CA ALA A 61 -25.27 -14.66 4.73
C ALA A 61 -26.10 -14.12 3.55
N PRO A 62 -27.39 -14.49 3.44
CA PRO A 62 -28.25 -13.89 2.43
C PRO A 62 -28.42 -12.39 2.70
N VAL A 63 -28.21 -11.55 1.68
CA VAL A 63 -28.29 -10.08 1.79
C VAL A 63 -29.64 -9.59 2.35
N GLY A 64 -30.71 -10.36 2.13
CA GLY A 64 -32.04 -10.10 2.69
C GLY A 64 -32.12 -10.23 4.21
N ALA A 65 -31.24 -11.04 4.83
CA ALA A 65 -31.19 -11.24 6.28
C ALA A 65 -30.23 -10.28 7.00
N MET A 66 -29.42 -9.51 6.27
CA MET A 66 -28.52 -8.52 6.85
C MET A 66 -29.29 -7.33 7.44
N ASP A 67 -28.86 -6.81 8.59
CA ASP A 67 -29.35 -5.52 9.08
C ASP A 67 -28.92 -4.38 8.13
N PRO A 68 -29.51 -3.16 8.24
CA PRO A 68 -29.17 -2.06 7.34
C PRO A 68 -27.68 -1.68 7.34
N ALA A 69 -27.02 -1.74 8.49
CA ALA A 69 -25.61 -1.37 8.63
C ALA A 69 -24.66 -2.39 7.98
N THR A 70 -24.96 -3.68 8.13
CA THR A 70 -24.23 -4.80 7.51
C THR A 70 -24.43 -4.77 6.00
N ARG A 71 -25.66 -4.51 5.53
CA ARG A 71 -25.94 -4.37 4.09
C ARG A 71 -25.17 -3.20 3.48
N LEU A 72 -25.10 -2.06 4.16
CA LEU A 72 -24.33 -0.91 3.71
C LEU A 72 -22.84 -1.23 3.59
N ALA A 73 -22.26 -1.85 4.63
CA ALA A 73 -20.86 -2.27 4.59
C ALA A 73 -20.58 -3.28 3.47
N TYR A 74 -21.49 -4.24 3.26
CA TYR A 74 -21.37 -5.21 2.18
C TYR A 74 -21.43 -4.54 0.79
N GLN A 75 -22.34 -3.57 0.60
CA GLN A 75 -22.39 -2.76 -0.61
C GLN A 75 -21.09 -1.98 -0.83
N SER A 76 -20.54 -1.35 0.22
CA SER A 76 -19.26 -0.64 0.12
C SER A 76 -18.10 -1.56 -0.29
N ALA A 77 -18.08 -2.80 0.21
CA ALA A 77 -17.08 -3.79 -0.19
C ALA A 77 -17.25 -4.22 -1.66
N LEU A 78 -18.49 -4.42 -2.12
CA LEU A 78 -18.81 -4.71 -3.52
C LEU A 78 -18.41 -3.54 -4.46
N ASP A 79 -18.72 -2.31 -4.06
CA ASP A 79 -18.39 -1.11 -4.83
C ASP A 79 -16.88 -0.94 -4.98
N ALA A 80 -16.12 -1.20 -3.90
CA ALA A 80 -14.67 -1.20 -3.93
C ALA A 80 -14.11 -2.26 -4.89
N TYR A 81 -14.61 -3.50 -4.82
CA TYR A 81 -14.22 -4.58 -5.75
C TYR A 81 -14.52 -4.20 -7.20
N GLU A 82 -15.73 -3.73 -7.50
CA GLU A 82 -16.14 -3.37 -8.85
C GLU A 82 -15.38 -2.13 -9.38
N SER A 83 -15.05 -1.17 -8.50
CA SER A 83 -14.20 -0.04 -8.83
C SER A 83 -12.78 -0.49 -9.18
N ALA A 84 -12.16 -1.32 -8.33
CA ALA A 84 -10.83 -1.87 -8.56
C ALA A 84 -10.76 -2.68 -9.85
N LYS A 85 -11.73 -3.60 -10.07
CA LYS A 85 -11.85 -4.41 -11.29
C LYS A 85 -11.91 -3.57 -12.57
N ARG A 86 -12.59 -2.41 -12.54
CA ARG A 86 -12.63 -1.49 -13.68
C ARG A 86 -11.33 -0.70 -13.86
N ALA A 87 -10.68 -0.32 -12.76
CA ALA A 87 -9.52 0.55 -12.75
C ALA A 87 -8.21 -0.17 -13.10
N VAL A 88 -7.98 -1.37 -12.55
CA VAL A 88 -6.73 -2.14 -12.70
C VAL A 88 -6.25 -2.27 -14.15
N PRO A 89 -7.10 -2.66 -15.14
CA PRO A 89 -6.66 -2.78 -16.53
C PRO A 89 -6.18 -1.47 -17.18
N ARG A 90 -6.53 -0.33 -16.56
CA ARG A 90 -6.29 1.03 -17.05
C ARG A 90 -5.22 1.77 -16.24
N LEU A 91 -4.47 1.08 -15.38
CA LEU A 91 -3.38 1.69 -14.61
C LEU A 91 -2.28 2.22 -15.53
N ARG A 92 -1.96 3.52 -15.41
CA ARG A 92 -0.97 4.22 -16.26
C ARG A 92 0.02 5.10 -15.48
N SER A 93 -0.09 5.14 -14.14
CA SER A 93 0.76 5.96 -13.28
C SER A 93 0.79 5.42 -11.86
N ALA A 94 1.81 5.83 -11.08
CA ALA A 94 1.91 5.51 -9.65
C ALA A 94 0.71 6.05 -8.85
N ASP A 95 0.22 7.26 -9.15
CA ASP A 95 -0.95 7.83 -8.47
C ASP A 95 -2.22 7.00 -8.68
N ALA A 96 -2.39 6.46 -9.90
CA ALA A 96 -3.50 5.56 -10.20
C ALA A 96 -3.37 4.24 -9.42
N VAL A 97 -2.14 3.74 -9.22
CA VAL A 97 -1.88 2.58 -8.36
C VAL A 97 -2.30 2.90 -6.93
N SER A 98 -1.86 4.03 -6.34
CA SER A 98 -2.26 4.46 -4.99
C SER A 98 -3.78 4.46 -4.81
N THR A 99 -4.51 5.00 -5.81
CA THR A 99 -5.97 5.08 -5.76
C THR A 99 -6.62 3.69 -5.71
N VAL A 100 -6.08 2.74 -6.47
CA VAL A 100 -6.55 1.34 -6.45
C VAL A 100 -6.21 0.66 -5.13
N VAL A 101 -5.03 0.91 -4.57
CA VAL A 101 -4.62 0.42 -3.24
C VAL A 101 -5.57 0.88 -2.14
N ASP A 102 -5.91 2.17 -2.12
CA ASP A 102 -6.84 2.73 -1.14
C ASP A 102 -8.25 2.20 -1.33
N THR A 103 -8.68 2.02 -2.58
CA THR A 103 -9.97 1.40 -2.92
C THR A 103 -10.04 -0.04 -2.37
N LEU A 104 -9.01 -0.85 -2.62
CA LEU A 104 -8.93 -2.23 -2.13
C LEU A 104 -8.88 -2.28 -0.60
N SER A 105 -8.13 -1.38 0.03
CA SER A 105 -8.04 -1.27 1.50
C SER A 105 -9.38 -0.91 2.12
N THR A 106 -10.10 0.03 1.50
CA THR A 106 -11.49 0.39 1.87
C THR A 106 -12.42 -0.81 1.75
N GLY A 107 -12.32 -1.55 0.65
CA GLY A 107 -13.12 -2.76 0.43
C GLY A 107 -12.88 -3.84 1.49
N ARG A 108 -11.62 -4.08 1.87
CA ARG A 108 -11.27 -5.04 2.92
C ARG A 108 -11.71 -4.59 4.31
N TYR A 109 -11.62 -3.29 4.63
CA TYR A 109 -12.18 -2.77 5.88
C TYR A 109 -13.70 -2.93 5.94
N ALA A 110 -14.40 -2.62 4.85
CA ALA A 110 -15.84 -2.80 4.76
C ALA A 110 -16.25 -4.27 4.91
N LEU A 111 -15.49 -5.19 4.30
CA LEU A 111 -15.69 -6.63 4.47
C LEU A 111 -15.44 -7.08 5.92
N ALA A 112 -14.37 -6.60 6.56
CA ALA A 112 -14.12 -6.90 7.97
C ALA A 112 -15.26 -6.40 8.88
N CYS A 113 -15.88 -5.25 8.56
CA CYS A 113 -17.09 -4.78 9.23
C CYS A 113 -18.27 -5.74 9.05
N VAL A 114 -18.49 -6.28 7.83
CA VAL A 114 -19.53 -7.29 7.57
C VAL A 114 -19.30 -8.54 8.40
N GLU A 115 -18.09 -9.10 8.36
CA GLU A 115 -17.73 -10.31 9.10
C GLU A 115 -17.85 -10.12 10.63
N ALA A 116 -17.47 -8.94 11.14
CA ALA A 116 -17.63 -8.62 12.55
C ALA A 116 -19.12 -8.60 12.96
N ARG A 117 -19.96 -7.92 12.17
CA ARG A 117 -21.40 -7.81 12.44
C ARG A 117 -22.11 -9.16 12.37
N LEU A 118 -21.83 -9.95 11.33
CA LEU A 118 -22.40 -11.30 11.19
C LEU A 118 -21.99 -12.22 12.34
N ALA A 119 -20.78 -12.05 12.87
CA ALA A 119 -20.27 -12.80 14.02
C ALA A 119 -20.69 -12.22 15.39
N GLY A 120 -21.50 -11.15 15.44
CA GLY A 120 -21.88 -10.49 16.69
C GLY A 120 -20.69 -9.86 17.45
N ARG A 121 -19.61 -9.53 16.73
CA ARG A 121 -18.40 -8.90 17.28
C ARG A 121 -18.44 -7.38 17.06
N PRO A 122 -17.73 -6.59 17.89
CA PRO A 122 -17.52 -5.18 17.62
C PRO A 122 -16.90 -4.98 16.24
N VAL A 123 -17.36 -3.95 15.51
CA VAL A 123 -16.73 -3.55 14.25
C VAL A 123 -15.29 -3.11 14.52
N PRO A 124 -14.34 -3.44 13.62
CA PRO A 124 -12.96 -3.02 13.78
C PRO A 124 -12.84 -1.49 13.70
N GLU A 125 -11.86 -0.93 14.39
CA GLU A 125 -11.45 0.46 14.17
C GLU A 125 -10.93 0.65 12.75
N LEU A 126 -11.15 1.83 12.17
CA LEU A 126 -10.57 2.18 10.88
C LEU A 126 -9.06 2.40 11.06
N ARG A 127 -8.30 1.36 10.71
CA ARG A 127 -6.83 1.38 10.74
C ARG A 127 -6.29 0.97 9.37
N VAL A 128 -5.03 1.34 9.12
CA VAL A 128 -4.31 0.86 7.95
C VAL A 128 -4.24 -0.67 7.90
N PRO A 129 -4.09 -1.25 6.70
CA PRO A 129 -3.88 -2.68 6.50
C PRO A 129 -2.74 -3.29 7.34
N CYS A 130 -2.72 -4.62 7.42
CA CYS A 130 -1.59 -5.33 8.01
C CYS A 130 -0.30 -5.04 7.22
N PHE A 131 0.75 -4.62 7.92
CA PHE A 131 2.08 -4.35 7.35
C PHE A 131 2.71 -5.60 6.72
N PHE A 132 2.49 -6.79 7.28
CA PHE A 132 3.12 -8.01 6.77
C PHE A 132 2.49 -8.48 5.46
N ASN A 133 1.17 -8.33 5.34
CA ASN A 133 0.43 -8.57 4.11
C ASN A 133 -0.87 -7.74 4.11
N PRO A 134 -0.98 -6.70 3.27
CA PRO A 134 -2.19 -5.86 3.18
C PRO A 134 -3.47 -6.64 2.83
N GLN A 135 -3.35 -7.83 2.23
CA GLN A 135 -4.48 -8.70 1.93
C GLN A 135 -5.17 -9.25 3.18
N HIS A 136 -4.51 -9.23 4.34
CA HIS A 136 -5.11 -9.64 5.62
C HIS A 136 -6.18 -8.67 6.13
N GLY A 137 -6.34 -7.50 5.50
CA GLY A 137 -7.29 -6.48 5.91
C GLY A 137 -6.73 -5.55 7.00
N PRO A 138 -7.61 -4.83 7.73
CA PRO A 138 -7.18 -3.80 8.68
C PRO A 138 -6.34 -4.39 9.82
N SER A 139 -5.35 -3.61 10.27
CA SER A 139 -4.63 -3.91 11.50
C SER A 139 -5.53 -3.77 12.72
N VAL A 140 -5.16 -4.45 13.81
CA VAL A 140 -5.89 -4.37 15.11
C VAL A 140 -5.04 -3.74 16.21
N ARG A 141 -3.71 -3.74 16.04
CA ARG A 141 -2.76 -3.10 16.95
C ARG A 141 -1.41 -2.97 16.28
N ASP A 142 -0.55 -2.16 16.88
CA ASP A 142 0.85 -2.06 16.48
C ASP A 142 1.71 -3.07 17.26
N VAL A 143 2.77 -3.56 16.62
CA VAL A 143 3.71 -4.52 17.20
C VAL A 143 5.14 -4.08 16.98
N VAL A 144 5.99 -4.35 17.96
CA VAL A 144 7.44 -4.20 17.81
C VAL A 144 7.97 -5.42 17.07
N TRP A 145 8.52 -5.19 15.89
CA TRP A 145 9.07 -6.23 15.03
C TRP A 145 10.50 -5.87 14.61
N THR A 146 11.39 -6.85 14.72
CA THR A 146 12.79 -6.72 14.32
C THR A 146 13.03 -7.51 13.05
N SER A 147 13.39 -6.81 11.98
CA SER A 147 13.87 -7.39 10.73
C SER A 147 15.40 -7.49 10.74
N ALA A 148 15.94 -8.59 10.20
CA ALA A 148 17.38 -8.78 10.08
C ALA A 148 18.08 -7.67 9.26
N VAL A 149 17.37 -7.12 8.26
CA VAL A 149 17.93 -6.10 7.34
C VAL A 149 17.59 -4.69 7.79
N ARG A 150 16.40 -4.49 8.37
CA ARG A 150 15.82 -3.15 8.64
C ARG A 150 15.75 -2.76 10.12
N GLY A 151 16.30 -3.60 11.00
CA GLY A 151 16.31 -3.33 12.44
C GLY A 151 14.93 -3.41 13.09
N THR A 152 14.81 -2.83 14.28
CA THR A 152 13.59 -2.86 15.11
C THR A 152 12.70 -1.67 14.82
N ARG A 153 11.40 -1.93 14.70
CA ARG A 153 10.38 -0.92 14.39
C ARG A 153 9.02 -1.32 14.92
N THR A 154 8.15 -0.33 15.06
CA THR A 154 6.73 -0.52 15.37
C THR A 154 5.94 -0.52 14.08
N VAL A 155 5.16 -1.57 13.82
CA VAL A 155 4.36 -1.73 12.59
C VAL A 155 2.92 -2.18 12.89
N PRO A 156 1.92 -1.74 12.12
CA PRO A 156 0.54 -2.18 12.28
C PRO A 156 0.35 -3.62 11.82
N ALA A 157 -0.33 -4.44 12.62
CA ALA A 157 -0.53 -5.87 12.32
C ALA A 157 -1.99 -6.31 12.51
N CYS A 158 -2.46 -7.22 11.65
CA CYS A 158 -3.73 -7.92 11.87
C CYS A 158 -3.62 -8.83 13.10
N ALA A 159 -4.77 -9.30 13.62
CA ALA A 159 -4.80 -10.13 14.82
C ALA A 159 -3.89 -11.37 14.72
N GLN A 160 -3.85 -12.02 13.55
CA GLN A 160 -3.04 -13.22 13.32
C GLN A 160 -1.54 -12.92 13.37
N ASP A 161 -1.07 -11.94 12.62
CA ASP A 161 0.37 -11.61 12.57
C ASP A 161 0.84 -10.98 13.88
N ALA A 162 -0.02 -10.21 14.54
CA ALA A 162 0.28 -9.68 15.85
C ALA A 162 0.46 -10.80 16.89
N ALA A 163 -0.33 -11.88 16.80
CA ALA A 163 -0.18 -13.07 17.64
C ALA A 163 1.11 -13.85 17.33
N ARG A 164 1.56 -13.91 16.06
CA ARG A 164 2.86 -14.49 15.68
C ARG A 164 4.02 -13.73 16.32
N VAL A 165 4.03 -12.41 16.17
CA VAL A 165 5.08 -11.56 16.77
C VAL A 165 5.12 -11.72 18.29
N ALA A 166 3.97 -11.79 18.95
CA ALA A 166 3.89 -12.01 20.40
C ALA A 166 4.49 -13.34 20.86
N ARG A 167 4.56 -14.35 19.98
CA ARG A 167 5.22 -15.65 20.24
C ARG A 167 6.69 -15.68 19.81
N GLY A 168 7.24 -14.56 19.34
CA GLY A 168 8.60 -14.49 18.79
C GLY A 168 8.73 -15.13 17.41
N GLU A 169 7.62 -15.39 16.71
CA GLU A 169 7.62 -15.91 15.34
C GLU A 169 7.72 -14.76 14.34
N SER A 170 8.44 -14.98 13.23
CA SER A 170 8.46 -14.06 12.09
C SER A 170 7.19 -14.23 11.25
N PRO A 171 6.34 -13.18 11.11
CA PRO A 171 5.20 -13.26 10.23
C PRO A 171 5.63 -13.38 8.76
N PRO A 172 4.87 -14.11 7.93
CA PRO A 172 5.16 -14.19 6.50
C PRO A 172 4.92 -12.82 5.86
N VAL A 173 5.99 -12.25 5.31
CA VAL A 173 5.94 -11.01 4.54
C VAL A 173 5.50 -11.31 3.13
N ARG A 174 4.50 -10.58 2.62
CA ARG A 174 4.08 -10.68 1.22
C ARG A 174 5.26 -10.40 0.29
N GLN A 175 5.59 -11.40 -0.51
CA GLN A 175 6.57 -11.31 -1.57
C GLN A 175 5.87 -11.08 -2.90
N ILE A 176 6.48 -10.29 -3.76
CA ILE A 176 6.01 -10.11 -5.14
C ILE A 176 7.16 -10.30 -6.11
N ARG A 177 6.82 -10.66 -7.35
CA ARG A 177 7.80 -10.83 -8.41
C ARG A 177 8.07 -9.48 -9.09
N VAL A 178 9.33 -9.07 -9.10
CA VAL A 178 9.84 -7.94 -9.88
C VAL A 178 10.91 -8.49 -10.83
N GLY A 179 10.61 -8.50 -12.13
CA GLY A 179 11.43 -9.19 -13.13
C GLY A 179 11.60 -10.68 -12.79
N SER A 180 12.84 -11.12 -12.56
CA SER A 180 13.19 -12.50 -12.20
C SER A 180 13.35 -12.74 -10.68
N THR A 181 13.19 -11.71 -9.85
CA THR A 181 13.44 -11.78 -8.40
C THR A 181 12.14 -11.68 -7.59
N LEU A 182 12.14 -12.30 -6.41
CA LEU A 182 11.11 -12.07 -5.39
C LEU A 182 11.65 -11.02 -4.40
N ALA A 183 10.82 -10.04 -4.09
CA ALA A 183 11.12 -9.02 -3.10
C ALA A 183 9.89 -8.77 -2.21
N PRO A 184 10.07 -8.32 -0.96
CA PRO A 184 8.97 -7.80 -0.16
C PRO A 184 8.20 -6.73 -0.94
N TYR A 185 6.87 -6.73 -0.82
CA TYR A 185 6.02 -5.87 -1.64
C TYR A 185 6.33 -4.36 -1.50
N TRP A 186 6.86 -3.92 -0.35
CA TRP A 186 7.28 -2.52 -0.12
C TRP A 186 8.65 -2.16 -0.74
N GLU A 187 9.44 -3.12 -1.22
CA GLU A 187 10.76 -2.90 -1.83
C GLU A 187 10.72 -2.94 -3.36
N ALA A 188 9.54 -3.21 -3.93
CA ALA A 188 9.41 -3.56 -5.33
C ALA A 188 9.53 -2.40 -6.34
N GLY A 189 9.74 -1.16 -5.89
CA GLY A 189 9.91 0.02 -6.76
C GLY A 189 9.05 1.22 -6.37
N VAL A 190 9.11 2.31 -7.14
CA VAL A 190 8.38 3.56 -6.86
C VAL A 190 6.87 3.39 -7.05
N ALA A 191 6.45 2.55 -7.98
CA ALA A 191 5.03 2.21 -8.17
C ALA A 191 4.41 1.53 -6.92
N TYR A 192 5.24 1.05 -6.00
CA TYR A 192 4.86 0.30 -4.80
C TYR A 192 4.95 1.11 -3.51
N LEU A 193 5.44 2.36 -3.57
CA LEU A 193 5.43 3.30 -2.45
C LEU A 193 4.06 3.47 -1.76
N PRO A 194 2.91 3.38 -2.46
CA PRO A 194 1.60 3.48 -1.81
C PRO A 194 1.32 2.33 -0.84
N TYR A 195 2.03 1.22 -1.00
CA TYR A 195 2.02 0.06 -0.12
C TYR A 195 3.27 0.01 0.78
N GLY A 196 4.18 0.98 0.66
CA GLY A 196 5.50 0.98 1.28
C GLY A 196 5.51 1.44 2.73
N GLU A 197 6.69 1.43 3.35
CA GLU A 197 6.88 1.86 4.75
C GLU A 197 6.32 3.27 5.03
N ASN A 198 6.41 4.19 4.08
CA ASN A 198 5.89 5.55 4.25
C ASN A 198 4.37 5.60 4.36
N TYR A 199 3.65 4.70 3.70
CA TYR A 199 2.20 4.57 3.86
C TYR A 199 1.84 4.21 5.30
N PHE A 200 2.57 3.27 5.91
CA PHE A 200 2.33 2.86 7.30
C PHE A 200 2.86 3.85 8.33
N ASN A 201 3.99 4.50 8.07
CA ASN A 201 4.56 5.51 8.97
C ASN A 201 3.70 6.79 8.98
N ALA A 202 3.20 7.25 7.82
CA ALA A 202 2.32 8.41 7.74
C ALA A 202 0.99 8.15 8.46
N ALA A 203 0.40 6.96 8.27
CA ALA A 203 -0.85 6.62 8.93
C ALA A 203 -0.71 6.43 10.45
N VAL A 204 0.43 5.93 10.94
CA VAL A 204 0.72 5.88 12.39
C VAL A 204 0.82 7.28 12.98
N LEU A 205 1.39 8.25 12.26
CA LEU A 205 1.43 9.65 12.71
C LEU A 205 0.04 10.31 12.74
N GLU A 206 -0.80 10.04 11.75
CA GLU A 206 -2.17 10.59 11.67
C GLU A 206 -3.09 9.98 12.74
N SER A 207 -3.00 8.67 12.99
CA SER A 207 -3.75 7.99 14.06
C SER A 207 -3.23 8.33 15.46
N GLY A 208 -1.93 8.62 15.62
CA GLY A 208 -1.36 9.15 16.86
C GLY A 208 -1.87 10.55 17.25
N HIS A 209 -2.23 11.39 16.26
CA HIS A 209 -2.85 12.70 16.51
C HIS A 209 -4.32 12.62 16.96
N HIS A 210 -5.02 11.51 16.75
CA HIS A 210 -6.38 11.32 17.25
C HIS A 210 -6.47 10.69 18.65
N GLN A 211 -5.38 10.11 19.18
CA GLN A 211 -5.36 9.53 20.53
C GLN A 211 -4.92 10.51 21.64
N HIS A 212 -4.39 11.69 21.31
CA HIS A 212 -3.95 12.71 22.28
C HIS A 212 -4.93 13.89 22.39
N GLY A 213 -6.23 13.59 22.48
CA GLY A 213 -7.30 14.59 22.35
C GLY A 213 -8.33 14.65 23.46
N THR A 214 -8.15 14.02 24.63
CA THR A 214 -8.99 14.29 25.81
C THR A 214 -8.25 13.90 27.09
N ASP A 215 -7.45 14.80 27.65
CA ASP A 215 -7.18 14.86 29.09
C ASP A 215 -6.44 16.17 29.41
N SER A 216 -7.18 17.28 29.38
CA SER A 216 -6.79 18.49 30.09
C SER A 216 -7.77 18.70 31.24
N GLY A 217 -7.44 18.08 32.37
CA GLY A 217 -8.06 18.35 33.65
C GLY A 217 -8.02 19.85 33.95
N GLY A 218 -9.19 20.41 34.20
CA GLY A 218 -9.35 21.82 34.57
C GLY A 218 -8.67 22.09 35.91
N ILE A 219 -7.67 22.95 35.88
CA ILE A 219 -7.16 23.64 37.07
C ILE A 219 -7.87 24.99 37.12
N GLY A 220 -8.78 25.14 38.07
CA GLY A 220 -9.49 26.38 38.34
C GLY A 220 -8.56 27.45 38.90
N TYR A 221 -8.60 28.64 38.30
CA TYR A 221 -8.12 29.88 38.90
C TYR A 221 -9.35 30.71 39.31
N GLY A 222 -9.44 31.02 40.60
CA GLY A 222 -10.29 32.07 41.15
C GLY A 222 -9.48 32.80 42.21
N GLY A 223 -9.00 33.99 41.86
CA GLY A 223 -8.21 34.85 42.73
C GLY A 223 -9.04 35.96 43.39
N LEU A 224 -8.37 36.57 44.38
CA LEU A 224 -8.68 37.79 45.14
C LEU A 224 -9.69 37.64 46.28
#